data_AF-A0A658BSH5-F1
#
_entry.id   AF-A0A658BSH5-F1
#
_cell.length_a   1.000
_cell.length_b   1.000
_cell.length_c   1.000
_cell.angle_alpha   90.00
_cell.angle_beta   90.00
_cell.angle_gamma   90.00
#
_symmetry.space_group_name_H-M   'P 1'
#
loop_
_entity.id
_entity.type
_entity.pdbx_description
1 polymer ?
#
loop_
_entity_poly.entity_id
_entity_poly.type
_entity_poly.pdbx_seq_one_letter_code
_entity_poly.pdbx_strand_id
1 'polypeptide(L)'
;MKTSSCRQIRVTRIAATVAALIITSPAFAANLTGSSFEIDEDANLKVETAGLDWNNVSQTRVLDIPSGRDDNSFGQGAKEDTPAPTVVTGSIPPNKSDLKEFGVYEEIHGEGTQFNYFLHLYWTRVQDPSGTTNMDFELNQNPPQAPFLSSNGITPVRIHGDRLIAYDLSKGGTHPNLFVYKWLEHGEGGTMSCEASNSFPCWGGRTNLTLTGDAIGSINSSPIPAADSEIGSLDPRTFGEASVNLAAIFPSGVCGTFASAYVKSRSSDSFTSALKDFIAPIKVQISNCGA
;
A
#
# COMPACT_ATOMS: atom_id res chain seq x y z
N MET A 1 78.77 -43.48 -18.66
CA MET A 1 77.86 -43.31 -19.81
C MET A 1 76.57 -44.07 -19.57
N LYS A 2 75.50 -43.36 -19.19
CA LYS A 2 74.08 -43.58 -19.54
C LYS A 2 73.25 -42.67 -18.64
N THR A 3 72.77 -41.59 -19.24
CA THR A 3 71.86 -40.59 -18.68
C THR A 3 70.43 -41.14 -18.77
N SER A 4 69.71 -41.20 -17.64
CA SER A 4 68.26 -41.45 -17.63
C SER A 4 67.53 -40.12 -17.49
N SER A 5 66.81 -39.76 -18.55
CA SER A 5 65.97 -38.56 -18.66
C SER A 5 64.64 -38.77 -17.92
N CYS A 6 64.34 -37.92 -16.93
CA CYS A 6 63.02 -37.83 -16.31
C CYS A 6 62.23 -36.73 -17.00
N ARG A 7 61.16 -37.11 -17.70
CA ARG A 7 60.33 -36.24 -18.54
C ARG A 7 59.20 -35.66 -17.68
N GLN A 8 59.32 -34.40 -17.25
CA GLN A 8 58.23 -33.69 -16.58
C GLN A 8 57.17 -33.26 -17.59
N ILE A 9 55.95 -33.78 -17.43
CA ILE A 9 54.75 -33.39 -18.18
C ILE A 9 54.21 -32.10 -17.57
N ARG A 10 54.25 -30.99 -18.31
CA ARG A 10 53.56 -29.74 -17.95
C ARG A 10 52.07 -29.90 -18.23
N VAL A 11 51.26 -29.95 -17.17
CA VAL A 11 49.79 -29.87 -17.27
C VAL A 11 49.41 -28.39 -17.31
N THR A 12 49.09 -27.87 -18.50
CA THR A 12 48.55 -26.53 -18.67
C THR A 12 47.07 -26.55 -18.30
N ARG A 13 46.70 -25.92 -17.17
CA ARG A 13 45.30 -25.72 -16.78
C ARG A 13 44.72 -24.57 -17.62
N ILE A 14 43.80 -24.88 -18.51
CA ILE A 14 42.96 -23.88 -19.20
C ILE A 14 41.83 -23.53 -18.22
N ALA A 15 41.85 -22.33 -17.66
CA ALA A 15 40.73 -21.79 -16.90
C ALA A 15 39.68 -21.29 -17.89
N ALA A 16 38.54 -21.98 -17.98
CA ALA A 16 37.39 -21.51 -18.74
C ALA A 16 36.60 -20.52 -17.88
N THR A 17 36.61 -19.25 -18.25
CA THR A 17 35.76 -18.21 -17.66
C THR A 17 34.34 -18.42 -18.18
N VAL A 18 33.45 -18.95 -17.36
CA VAL A 18 32.01 -18.98 -17.66
C VAL A 18 31.45 -17.60 -17.37
N ALA A 19 31.20 -16.80 -18.40
CA ALA A 19 30.41 -15.59 -18.29
C ALA A 19 28.95 -16.02 -18.04
N ALA A 20 28.45 -15.82 -16.82
CA ALA A 20 27.04 -16.02 -16.51
C ALA A 20 26.23 -14.92 -17.24
N LEU A 21 25.48 -15.32 -18.25
CA LEU A 21 24.48 -14.46 -18.89
C LEU A 21 23.34 -14.28 -17.89
N ILE A 22 23.22 -13.09 -17.29
CA ILE A 22 22.06 -12.73 -16.48
C ILE A 22 20.90 -12.53 -17.46
N ILE A 23 20.07 -13.56 -17.61
CA ILE A 23 18.78 -13.43 -18.29
C ILE A 23 17.85 -12.75 -17.28
N THR A 24 17.68 -11.43 -17.39
CA THR A 24 16.58 -10.73 -16.72
C THR A 24 15.30 -11.24 -17.38
N SER A 25 14.57 -12.09 -16.67
CA SER A 25 13.21 -12.44 -17.10
C SER A 25 12.38 -11.16 -17.01
N PRO A 26 11.52 -10.83 -18.00
CA PRO A 26 10.58 -9.74 -17.83
C PRO A 26 9.78 -10.03 -16.56
N ALA A 27 9.64 -9.03 -15.68
CA ALA A 27 8.67 -9.11 -14.62
C ALA A 27 7.30 -9.32 -15.30
N PHE A 28 6.53 -10.29 -14.82
CA PHE A 28 5.17 -10.45 -15.30
C PHE A 28 4.30 -9.54 -14.45
N ALA A 29 3.73 -8.50 -15.05
CA ALA A 29 2.63 -7.75 -14.46
C ALA A 29 1.48 -8.70 -14.15
N ALA A 30 1.02 -8.72 -12.89
CA ALA A 30 -0.17 -9.45 -12.49
C ALA A 30 -1.32 -8.46 -12.31
N ASN A 31 -2.29 -8.47 -13.22
CA ASN A 31 -3.46 -7.61 -13.06
C ASN A 31 -4.49 -8.27 -12.14
N LEU A 32 -5.19 -7.47 -11.34
CA LEU A 32 -6.38 -7.95 -10.66
C LEU A 32 -7.40 -8.41 -11.71
N THR A 33 -8.10 -9.53 -11.49
CA THR A 33 -9.01 -10.08 -12.50
C THR A 33 -10.07 -9.04 -12.90
N GLY A 34 -10.09 -8.67 -14.18
CA GLY A 34 -11.01 -7.69 -14.75
C GLY A 34 -10.48 -6.24 -14.79
N SER A 35 -9.29 -5.98 -14.26
CA SER A 35 -8.61 -4.67 -14.31
C SER A 35 -7.55 -4.64 -15.42
N SER A 36 -7.34 -3.47 -16.02
CA SER A 36 -6.23 -3.19 -16.95
C SER A 36 -4.99 -2.67 -16.22
N PHE A 37 -5.08 -2.36 -14.94
CA PHE A 37 -3.98 -1.80 -14.16
C PHE A 37 -2.97 -2.87 -13.77
N GLU A 38 -1.71 -2.58 -14.03
CA GLU A 38 -0.56 -3.45 -13.79
C GLU A 38 -0.20 -3.42 -12.30
N ILE A 39 -0.06 -4.59 -11.68
CA ILE A 39 0.54 -4.74 -10.34
C ILE A 39 1.67 -5.75 -10.48
N ASP A 40 2.89 -5.25 -10.57
CA ASP A 40 4.06 -6.05 -10.85
C ASP A 40 4.51 -6.84 -9.63
N GLU A 41 5.05 -8.05 -9.82
CA GLU A 41 5.65 -8.80 -8.71
C GLU A 41 6.76 -7.99 -8.01
N ASP A 42 7.54 -7.24 -8.82
CA ASP A 42 8.48 -6.22 -8.37
C ASP A 42 7.91 -4.84 -8.71
N ALA A 43 7.08 -4.32 -7.79
CA ALA A 43 6.29 -3.11 -7.97
C ALA A 43 7.07 -1.99 -8.66
N ASN A 44 6.45 -1.34 -9.64
CA ASN A 44 7.04 -0.19 -10.32
C ASN A 44 5.94 0.81 -10.74
N LEU A 45 6.25 1.73 -11.65
CA LEU A 45 5.31 2.77 -12.09
C LEU A 45 5.13 2.81 -13.60
N LYS A 46 5.87 1.99 -14.35
CA LYS A 46 5.96 2.08 -15.80
C LYS A 46 5.13 0.98 -16.44
N VAL A 47 4.39 1.39 -17.45
CA VAL A 47 3.63 0.49 -18.31
C VAL A 47 4.58 -0.52 -18.98
N GLU A 48 4.55 -1.77 -18.55
CA GLU A 48 5.35 -2.87 -19.11
C GLU A 48 4.53 -3.70 -20.11
N THR A 49 3.20 -3.69 -20.00
CA THR A 49 2.29 -4.33 -20.97
C THR A 49 1.40 -3.32 -21.69
N ALA A 50 0.29 -3.73 -22.30
CA ALA A 50 -0.61 -2.82 -23.02
C ALA A 50 -1.64 -2.14 -22.08
N GLY A 51 -1.37 -2.13 -20.77
CA GLY A 51 -2.32 -1.76 -19.71
C GLY A 51 -2.17 -0.33 -19.18
N LEU A 52 -2.64 -0.16 -17.94
CA LEU A 52 -2.53 1.06 -17.16
C LEU A 52 -1.47 0.88 -16.07
N ASP A 53 -0.75 1.94 -15.77
CA ASP A 53 0.18 2.03 -14.64
C ASP A 53 0.30 3.50 -14.22
N TRP A 54 0.93 3.77 -13.08
CA TRP A 54 1.07 5.08 -12.46
C TRP A 54 1.62 6.16 -13.40
N ASN A 55 2.53 5.83 -14.33
CA ASN A 55 3.09 6.77 -15.30
C ASN A 55 2.16 7.08 -16.50
N ASN A 56 1.01 6.40 -16.66
CA ASN A 56 0.06 6.69 -17.75
C ASN A 56 -1.36 7.02 -17.30
N VAL A 57 -1.63 7.07 -15.99
CA VAL A 57 -2.93 7.43 -15.43
C VAL A 57 -2.95 8.83 -14.83
N SER A 58 -4.13 9.46 -14.83
CA SER A 58 -4.35 10.70 -14.08
C SER A 58 -4.77 10.38 -12.66
N GLN A 59 -3.77 10.21 -11.80
CA GLN A 59 -3.95 9.92 -10.38
C GLN A 59 -4.15 11.18 -9.52
N THR A 60 -4.77 11.02 -8.37
CA THR A 60 -4.72 12.00 -7.29
C THR A 60 -3.60 11.62 -6.33
N ARG A 61 -2.58 12.47 -6.21
CA ARG A 61 -1.43 12.25 -5.32
C ARG A 61 -1.25 13.40 -4.33
N VAL A 62 -0.65 13.09 -3.18
CA VAL A 62 -0.29 14.07 -2.17
C VAL A 62 1.04 13.72 -1.52
N LEU A 63 1.83 14.76 -1.27
CA LEU A 63 3.10 14.65 -0.58
C LEU A 63 2.91 14.77 0.93
N ASP A 64 3.76 14.09 1.68
CA ASP A 64 3.87 14.29 3.11
C ASP A 64 4.48 15.66 3.46
N ILE A 65 4.38 16.05 4.73
CA ILE A 65 5.25 17.08 5.27
C ILE A 65 6.69 16.57 5.18
N PRO A 66 7.66 17.41 4.74
CA PRO A 66 9.02 16.93 4.58
C PRO A 66 9.60 16.36 5.88
N SER A 67 10.15 15.15 5.79
CA SER A 67 10.90 14.50 6.87
C SER A 67 11.89 15.47 7.52
N GLY A 68 11.85 15.54 8.84
CA GLY A 68 12.63 16.52 9.58
C GLY A 68 12.09 16.75 10.98
N ARG A 69 12.46 17.88 11.61
CA ARG A 69 12.01 18.19 12.97
C ARG A 69 10.56 18.69 13.04
N ASP A 70 10.01 19.06 11.89
CA ASP A 70 8.70 19.71 11.76
C ASP A 70 7.64 18.78 11.12
N ASP A 71 7.99 17.52 10.93
CA ASP A 71 7.11 16.48 10.40
C ASP A 71 6.00 16.09 11.40
N ASN A 72 4.82 15.71 10.91
CA ASN A 72 3.65 15.36 11.72
C ASN A 72 3.49 13.86 11.88
N SER A 73 3.17 13.41 13.09
CA SER A 73 2.84 12.00 13.33
C SER A 73 1.74 11.84 14.36
N PHE A 74 1.20 10.64 14.47
CA PHE A 74 0.33 10.30 15.57
C PHE A 74 1.10 10.14 16.87
N GLY A 75 0.56 10.76 17.92
CA GLY A 75 1.09 10.74 19.27
C GLY A 75 1.08 9.34 19.88
N GLN A 76 1.82 9.19 20.99
CA GLN A 76 1.94 7.91 21.67
C GLN A 76 0.59 7.36 22.12
N GLY A 77 0.39 6.06 21.90
CA GLY A 77 -0.84 5.35 22.26
C GLY A 77 -1.94 5.40 21.21
N ALA A 78 -1.78 6.17 20.12
CA ALA A 78 -2.71 6.14 18.99
C ALA A 78 -2.74 4.73 18.34
N LYS A 79 -3.95 4.23 18.12
CA LYS A 79 -4.27 2.93 17.51
C LYS A 79 -5.42 3.09 16.53
N GLU A 80 -5.69 2.06 15.74
CA GLU A 80 -6.76 2.10 14.73
C GLU A 80 -8.12 2.54 15.29
N ASP A 81 -8.55 2.01 16.44
CA ASP A 81 -9.83 2.38 17.07
C ASP A 81 -9.83 3.77 17.72
N THR A 82 -8.73 4.53 17.68
CA THR A 82 -8.68 5.89 18.26
C THR A 82 -9.45 6.86 17.35
N PRO A 83 -10.60 7.42 17.76
CA PRO A 83 -11.42 8.22 16.84
C PRO A 83 -10.79 9.57 16.46
N ALA A 84 -10.04 10.16 17.38
CA ALA A 84 -9.33 11.42 17.18
C ALA A 84 -7.93 11.30 17.79
N PRO A 85 -6.96 10.69 17.09
CA PRO A 85 -5.61 10.53 17.61
C PRO A 85 -4.95 11.89 17.78
N THR A 86 -4.16 12.05 18.84
CA THR A 86 -3.31 13.22 19.03
C THR A 86 -2.33 13.32 17.88
N VAL A 87 -2.13 14.51 17.33
CA VAL A 87 -1.07 14.78 16.34
C VAL A 87 0.06 15.52 17.03
N VAL A 88 1.29 15.09 16.77
CA VAL A 88 2.52 15.67 17.32
C VAL A 88 3.46 16.04 16.19
N THR A 89 4.44 16.90 16.49
CA THR A 89 5.47 17.32 15.55
C THR A 89 6.84 16.80 15.99
N GLY A 90 7.62 16.26 15.06
CA GLY A 90 8.96 15.74 15.32
C GLY A 90 9.42 14.75 14.25
N SER A 91 10.70 14.41 14.28
CA SER A 91 11.29 13.48 13.31
C SER A 91 10.78 12.06 13.47
N ILE A 92 10.46 11.42 12.34
CA ILE A 92 10.13 10.00 12.27
C ILE A 92 11.41 9.17 12.38
N PRO A 93 11.54 8.28 13.39
CA PRO A 93 12.75 7.50 13.56
C PRO A 93 13.01 6.57 12.35
N PRO A 94 14.28 6.32 11.96
CA PRO A 94 14.60 5.45 10.81
C PRO A 94 14.11 4.00 10.91
N ASN A 95 13.76 3.53 12.12
CA ASN A 95 13.15 2.22 12.35
C ASN A 95 11.62 2.22 12.24
N LYS A 96 11.05 3.28 11.66
CA LYS A 96 9.64 3.49 11.35
C LYS A 96 9.51 3.86 9.87
N SER A 97 8.31 3.72 9.33
CA SER A 97 8.01 4.21 7.99
C SER A 97 7.71 5.69 8.08
N ASP A 98 8.69 6.48 7.65
CA ASP A 98 8.61 7.90 7.34
C ASP A 98 8.04 8.02 5.92
N LEU A 99 6.77 8.40 5.82
CA LEU A 99 6.01 8.44 4.58
C LEU A 99 6.47 9.65 3.74
N LYS A 100 6.32 9.53 2.43
CA LYS A 100 6.76 10.58 1.51
C LYS A 100 5.65 11.07 0.60
N GLU A 101 4.86 10.14 0.08
CA GLU A 101 3.67 10.45 -0.71
C GLU A 101 2.79 9.22 -0.83
N PHE A 102 1.52 9.46 -1.14
CA PHE A 102 0.60 8.41 -1.57
C PHE A 102 -0.27 8.95 -2.70
N GLY A 103 -0.88 8.04 -3.44
CA GLY A 103 -1.89 8.42 -4.39
C GLY A 103 -2.89 7.32 -4.67
N VAL A 104 -3.94 7.76 -5.35
CA VAL A 104 -5.12 6.96 -5.64
C VAL A 104 -5.53 7.17 -7.09
N TYR A 105 -5.99 6.10 -7.72
CA TYR A 105 -6.58 6.14 -9.05
C TYR A 105 -7.78 5.19 -9.09
N GLU A 106 -8.87 5.63 -9.71
CA GLU A 106 -10.06 4.81 -9.92
C GLU A 106 -10.08 4.36 -11.39
N GLU A 107 -10.08 3.05 -11.60
CA GLU A 107 -10.30 2.46 -12.92
C GLU A 107 -11.77 2.06 -13.06
N ILE A 108 -12.40 2.51 -14.13
CA ILE A 108 -13.68 2.01 -14.60
C ILE A 108 -13.40 1.15 -15.82
N HIS A 109 -13.59 -0.16 -15.67
CA HIS A 109 -13.33 -1.12 -16.74
C HIS A 109 -14.61 -1.80 -17.20
N GLY A 110 -14.88 -1.77 -18.50
CA GLY A 110 -15.98 -2.51 -19.09
C GLY A 110 -16.64 -1.79 -20.25
N GLU A 111 -17.67 -2.43 -20.82
CA GLU A 111 -18.39 -1.91 -21.98
C GLU A 111 -19.91 -1.90 -21.74
N GLY A 112 -20.59 -0.92 -22.33
CA GLY A 112 -22.04 -0.82 -22.32
C GLY A 112 -22.62 -0.56 -20.92
N THR A 113 -23.16 -1.61 -20.28
CA THR A 113 -23.81 -1.53 -18.95
C THR A 113 -23.12 -2.39 -17.90
N GLN A 114 -22.02 -3.05 -18.25
CA GLN A 114 -21.25 -3.90 -17.36
C GLN A 114 -19.92 -3.24 -17.07
N PHE A 115 -19.87 -2.49 -15.97
CA PHE A 115 -18.65 -1.84 -15.48
C PHE A 115 -18.18 -2.51 -14.20
N ASN A 116 -16.88 -2.78 -14.14
CA ASN A 116 -16.15 -3.08 -12.92
C ASN A 116 -15.44 -1.80 -12.47
N TYR A 117 -15.38 -1.62 -11.16
CA TYR A 117 -14.77 -0.46 -10.53
C TYR A 117 -13.63 -0.94 -9.66
N PHE A 118 -12.44 -0.40 -9.89
CA PHE A 118 -11.24 -0.73 -9.14
C PHE A 118 -10.63 0.51 -8.53
N LEU A 119 -10.06 0.34 -7.34
CA LEU A 119 -9.29 1.36 -6.67
C LEU A 119 -7.83 0.91 -6.64
N HIS A 120 -6.98 1.73 -7.23
CA HIS A 120 -5.53 1.59 -7.22
C HIS A 120 -4.97 2.55 -6.18
N LEU A 121 -4.05 2.06 -5.36
CA LEU A 121 -3.43 2.77 -4.25
C LEU A 121 -1.94 2.57 -4.32
N TYR A 122 -1.14 3.61 -4.10
CA TYR A 122 0.28 3.45 -3.80
C TYR A 122 0.69 4.28 -2.60
N TRP A 123 1.78 3.88 -1.96
CA TRP A 123 2.48 4.66 -0.95
C TRP A 123 3.98 4.65 -1.27
N THR A 124 4.67 5.70 -0.85
CA THR A 124 6.12 5.69 -0.72
C THR A 124 6.57 6.13 0.66
N ARG A 125 7.80 5.74 0.99
CA ARG A 125 8.49 6.12 2.23
C ARG A 125 9.91 6.54 1.93
N VAL A 126 10.49 7.34 2.83
CA VAL A 126 11.84 7.90 2.66
C VAL A 126 12.90 6.80 2.63
N GLN A 127 12.74 5.76 3.45
CA GLN A 127 13.66 4.62 3.49
C GLN A 127 12.96 3.33 3.90
N ASP A 128 13.60 2.21 3.62
CA ASP A 128 13.27 0.93 4.21
C ASP A 128 13.60 0.90 5.73
N PRO A 129 12.65 0.57 6.60
CA PRO A 129 12.83 0.59 8.04
C PRO A 129 13.54 -0.67 8.53
N SER A 130 14.30 -0.50 9.62
CA SER A 130 15.00 -1.59 10.31
C SER A 130 14.09 -2.50 11.15
N GLY A 131 12.79 -2.59 10.83
CA GLY A 131 11.81 -3.43 11.53
C GLY A 131 10.50 -3.56 10.75
N THR A 132 9.54 -4.29 11.31
CA THR A 132 8.22 -4.44 10.69
C THR A 132 7.44 -3.14 10.77
N THR A 133 6.98 -2.65 9.62
CA THR A 133 6.06 -1.53 9.53
C THR A 133 5.06 -1.83 8.42
N ASN A 134 3.82 -1.40 8.60
CA ASN A 134 2.75 -1.60 7.64
C ASN A 134 2.08 -0.27 7.34
N MET A 135 1.20 -0.27 6.35
CA MET A 135 0.49 0.91 5.88
C MET A 135 -0.99 0.61 5.90
N ASP A 136 -1.80 1.61 6.17
CA ASP A 136 -3.24 1.48 6.05
C ASP A 136 -3.78 2.70 5.31
N PHE A 137 -4.63 2.44 4.34
CA PHE A 137 -5.38 3.47 3.65
C PHE A 137 -6.76 3.57 4.29
N GLU A 138 -7.12 4.74 4.78
CA GLU A 138 -8.43 5.01 5.32
C GLU A 138 -9.23 5.82 4.30
N LEU A 139 -10.41 5.30 3.95
CA LEU A 139 -11.34 5.86 3.00
C LEU A 139 -12.60 6.28 3.76
N ASN A 140 -12.89 7.58 3.76
CA ASN A 140 -14.00 8.13 4.52
C ASN A 140 -15.08 8.70 3.60
N GLN A 141 -16.32 8.44 3.98
CA GLN A 141 -17.50 9.07 3.44
C GLN A 141 -17.61 10.50 4.00
N ASN A 142 -18.40 11.36 3.36
CA ASN A 142 -18.71 12.66 3.97
C ASN A 142 -19.74 12.47 5.08
N PRO A 143 -19.48 12.92 6.33
CA PRO A 143 -20.52 12.98 7.34
C PRO A 143 -21.65 13.90 6.87
N PRO A 144 -22.91 13.59 7.20
CA PRO A 144 -24.07 14.34 6.75
C PRO A 144 -24.13 15.78 7.31
N GLN A 145 -23.36 16.07 8.37
CA GLN A 145 -23.20 17.42 8.92
C GLN A 145 -21.74 17.67 9.31
N ALA A 146 -21.32 18.93 9.21
CA ALA A 146 -20.05 19.39 9.75
C ALA A 146 -20.03 19.25 11.30
N PRO A 147 -18.85 19.08 11.94
CA PRO A 147 -17.51 19.17 11.35
C PRO A 147 -17.06 17.88 10.63
N PHE A 148 -16.38 18.05 9.50
CA PHE A 148 -15.80 16.93 8.72
C PHE A 148 -14.51 16.38 9.34
N LEU A 149 -13.88 17.16 10.21
CA LEU A 149 -12.62 16.83 10.88
C LEU A 149 -12.88 16.52 12.36
N SER A 150 -12.14 15.55 12.89
CA SER A 150 -12.19 15.16 14.29
C SER A 150 -11.66 16.29 15.19
N SER A 151 -11.68 16.08 16.51
CA SER A 151 -11.20 17.09 17.48
C SER A 151 -9.71 17.44 17.34
N ASN A 152 -8.92 16.67 16.58
CA ASN A 152 -7.53 17.03 16.26
C ASN A 152 -7.41 18.03 15.10
N GLY A 153 -8.50 18.34 14.39
CA GLY A 153 -8.53 19.29 13.28
C GLY A 153 -7.80 18.82 12.01
N ILE A 154 -7.42 17.55 11.90
CA ILE A 154 -6.63 17.00 10.78
C ILE A 154 -7.30 15.74 10.21
N THR A 155 -7.57 14.72 11.02
CA THR A 155 -8.16 13.46 10.55
C THR A 155 -9.67 13.60 10.38
N PRO A 156 -10.32 12.85 9.49
CA PRO A 156 -11.76 12.94 9.30
C PRO A 156 -12.54 12.45 10.53
N VAL A 157 -13.77 12.95 10.72
CA VAL A 157 -14.74 12.27 11.60
C VAL A 157 -15.17 10.99 10.90
N ARG A 158 -14.88 9.85 11.51
CA ARG A 158 -15.32 8.56 10.98
C ARG A 158 -16.80 8.34 11.19
N ILE A 159 -17.48 7.78 10.19
CA ILE A 159 -18.91 7.41 10.27
C ILE A 159 -19.14 5.94 9.93
N HIS A 160 -20.27 5.37 10.36
CA HIS A 160 -20.60 3.98 10.04
C HIS A 160 -20.52 3.74 8.52
N GLY A 161 -19.66 2.82 8.10
CA GLY A 161 -19.49 2.54 6.67
C GLY A 161 -18.24 3.13 6.02
N ASP A 162 -17.41 3.88 6.76
CA ASP A 162 -16.03 4.13 6.34
C ASP A 162 -15.24 2.82 6.21
N ARG A 163 -14.14 2.87 5.46
CA ARG A 163 -13.30 1.69 5.17
C ARG A 163 -11.85 1.94 5.52
N LEU A 164 -11.20 0.90 6.02
CA LEU A 164 -9.78 0.84 6.24
C LEU A 164 -9.24 -0.33 5.42
N ILE A 165 -8.35 -0.06 4.47
CA ILE A 165 -7.59 -1.08 3.75
C ILE A 165 -6.25 -1.21 4.44
N ALA A 166 -6.05 -2.32 5.15
CA ALA A 166 -4.78 -2.64 5.79
C ALA A 166 -3.85 -3.33 4.80
N TYR A 167 -2.67 -2.77 4.63
CA TYR A 167 -1.59 -3.25 3.79
C TYR A 167 -0.53 -3.93 4.68
N ASP A 168 -0.73 -5.22 4.95
CA ASP A 168 0.14 -5.99 5.85
C ASP A 168 1.27 -6.67 5.06
N LEU A 169 2.48 -6.16 5.23
CA LEU A 169 3.72 -6.69 4.70
C LEU A 169 4.21 -7.89 5.53
N SER A 170 3.99 -9.09 5.02
CA SER A 170 4.46 -10.35 5.60
C SER A 170 5.83 -10.77 5.04
N LYS A 171 6.36 -11.91 5.54
CA LYS A 171 7.59 -12.57 5.07
C LYS A 171 8.82 -11.64 4.95
N GLY A 172 9.06 -10.84 5.99
CA GLY A 172 10.22 -9.94 6.02
C GLY A 172 10.00 -8.62 5.28
N GLY A 173 8.75 -8.23 5.05
CA GLY A 173 8.40 -6.93 4.51
C GLY A 173 8.19 -6.90 2.99
N THR A 174 8.04 -8.07 2.36
CA THR A 174 8.07 -8.19 0.88
C THR A 174 6.80 -8.79 0.29
N HIS A 175 5.87 -9.28 1.12
CA HIS A 175 4.66 -9.94 0.67
C HIS A 175 3.41 -9.27 1.25
N PRO A 176 2.77 -8.37 0.50
CA PRO A 176 1.54 -7.71 0.93
C PRO A 176 0.38 -8.69 1.09
N ASN A 177 -0.37 -8.55 2.17
CA ASN A 177 -1.71 -9.11 2.34
C ASN A 177 -2.66 -7.96 2.65
N LEU A 178 -3.71 -7.85 1.85
CA LEU A 178 -4.66 -6.76 1.91
C LEU A 178 -5.90 -7.21 2.67
N PHE A 179 -6.26 -6.44 3.70
CA PHE A 179 -7.51 -6.64 4.44
C PHE A 179 -8.37 -5.40 4.35
N VAL A 180 -9.69 -5.57 4.44
CA VAL A 180 -10.61 -4.45 4.64
C VAL A 180 -11.33 -4.56 5.97
N TYR A 181 -11.50 -3.42 6.63
CA TYR A 181 -12.34 -3.23 7.81
C TYR A 181 -13.40 -2.18 7.52
N LYS A 182 -14.50 -2.25 8.26
CA LYS A 182 -15.58 -1.26 8.25
C LYS A 182 -15.63 -0.54 9.59
N TRP A 183 -15.80 0.78 9.58
CA TRP A 183 -16.07 1.53 10.80
C TRP A 183 -17.50 1.27 11.26
N LEU A 184 -17.66 0.87 12.52
CA LEU A 184 -18.90 0.48 13.15
C LEU A 184 -19.22 1.44 14.30
N GLU A 185 -20.34 2.13 14.21
CA GLU A 185 -20.95 2.83 15.35
C GLU A 185 -21.98 1.96 16.10
N HIS A 186 -22.36 0.85 15.48
CA HIS A 186 -23.30 -0.17 15.92
C HIS A 186 -23.16 -1.39 14.99
N GLY A 187 -23.76 -2.53 15.35
CA GLY A 187 -23.75 -3.71 14.48
C GLY A 187 -24.57 -4.89 14.98
N GLU A 188 -24.99 -5.74 14.05
CA GLU A 188 -25.53 -7.07 14.34
C GLU A 188 -24.40 -7.93 14.95
N GLY A 189 -24.60 -8.42 16.18
CA GLY A 189 -23.56 -9.05 16.99
C GLY A 189 -23.01 -8.19 18.14
N GLY A 190 -23.44 -6.92 18.22
CA GLY A 190 -23.00 -6.01 19.27
C GLY A 190 -21.49 -5.73 19.19
N THR A 191 -20.86 -5.42 20.32
CA THR A 191 -19.45 -4.99 20.33
C THR A 191 -18.46 -6.12 20.00
N MET A 192 -18.90 -7.37 19.95
CA MET A 192 -18.11 -8.52 19.47
C MET A 192 -17.73 -8.42 18.00
N SER A 193 -18.39 -7.54 17.23
CA SER A 193 -18.05 -7.29 15.83
C SER A 193 -16.81 -6.40 15.67
N CYS A 194 -16.33 -5.76 16.74
CA CYS A 194 -15.10 -4.97 16.75
C CYS A 194 -13.87 -5.88 16.66
N GLU A 195 -12.85 -5.46 15.92
CA GLU A 195 -11.59 -6.21 15.80
C GLU A 195 -10.81 -6.22 17.13
N ALA A 196 -10.87 -5.12 17.91
CA ALA A 196 -10.05 -4.99 19.11
C ALA A 196 -10.78 -4.44 20.34
N SER A 197 -11.43 -3.28 20.23
CA SER A 197 -11.91 -2.54 21.41
C SER A 197 -12.99 -3.25 22.25
N ASN A 198 -13.76 -4.16 21.64
CA ASN A 198 -15.03 -4.66 22.20
C ASN A 198 -15.96 -3.53 22.67
N SER A 199 -15.89 -2.37 22.02
CA SER A 199 -16.73 -1.20 22.27
C SER A 199 -16.94 -0.38 21.00
N PHE A 200 -18.13 0.20 20.82
CA PHE A 200 -18.37 1.13 19.72
C PHE A 200 -17.98 2.58 20.10
N PRO A 201 -17.56 3.41 19.13
CA PRO A 201 -17.30 3.04 17.74
C PRO A 201 -15.95 2.31 17.58
N CYS A 202 -15.82 1.48 16.55
CA CYS A 202 -14.62 0.67 16.30
C CYS A 202 -14.50 0.27 14.83
N TRP A 203 -13.32 -0.17 14.42
CA TRP A 203 -13.19 -0.97 13.20
C TRP A 203 -13.58 -2.42 13.46
N GLY A 204 -14.23 -3.04 12.48
CA GLY A 204 -14.64 -4.43 12.56
C GLY A 204 -14.95 -5.02 11.19
N GLY A 205 -15.49 -6.25 11.18
CA GLY A 205 -15.87 -6.94 9.94
C GLY A 205 -14.70 -7.25 9.01
N ARG A 206 -13.54 -7.58 9.59
CA ARG A 206 -12.29 -7.85 8.87
C ARG A 206 -12.51 -8.90 7.78
N THR A 207 -12.12 -8.57 6.55
CA THR A 207 -12.11 -9.48 5.40
C THR A 207 -10.72 -9.48 4.76
N ASN A 208 -10.20 -10.67 4.39
CA ASN A 208 -8.93 -10.81 3.68
C ASN A 208 -9.17 -10.76 2.17
N LEU A 209 -8.91 -9.61 1.54
CA LEU A 209 -9.16 -9.36 0.13
C LEU A 209 -8.18 -10.09 -0.78
N THR A 210 -6.92 -10.26 -0.34
CA THR A 210 -5.93 -11.05 -1.07
C THR A 210 -6.35 -12.51 -1.17
N LEU A 211 -6.86 -13.08 -0.07
CA LEU A 211 -7.29 -14.47 -0.04
C LEU A 211 -8.54 -14.72 -0.90
N THR A 212 -9.46 -13.75 -0.98
CA THR A 212 -10.66 -13.87 -1.83
C THR A 212 -10.40 -13.55 -3.29
N GLY A 213 -9.21 -13.03 -3.64
CA GLY A 213 -8.88 -12.60 -4.99
C GLY A 213 -9.49 -11.25 -5.38
N ASP A 214 -9.95 -10.47 -4.39
CA ASP A 214 -10.52 -9.13 -4.57
C ASP A 214 -9.48 -8.01 -4.46
N ALA A 215 -8.25 -8.35 -4.07
CA ALA A 215 -7.12 -7.41 -4.09
C ALA A 215 -5.81 -8.12 -4.41
N ILE A 216 -4.91 -7.39 -5.05
CA ILE A 216 -3.52 -7.76 -5.27
C ILE A 216 -2.65 -6.56 -4.91
N GLY A 217 -1.46 -6.79 -4.37
CA GLY A 217 -0.51 -5.73 -4.09
C GLY A 217 0.91 -6.24 -4.08
N SER A 218 1.85 -5.33 -4.25
CA SER A 218 3.27 -5.62 -4.40
C SER A 218 4.13 -4.49 -3.83
N ILE A 219 5.38 -4.80 -3.53
CA ILE A 219 6.37 -3.82 -3.06
C ILE A 219 7.63 -4.00 -3.89
N ASN A 220 8.29 -2.90 -4.21
CA ASN A 220 9.51 -2.96 -4.99
C ASN A 220 10.61 -3.63 -4.16
N SER A 221 11.24 -4.64 -4.74
CA SER A 221 12.41 -5.36 -4.26
C SER A 221 13.70 -4.89 -4.93
N SER A 222 13.59 -4.24 -6.10
CA SER A 222 14.69 -3.59 -6.80
C SER A 222 14.54 -2.06 -6.82
N PRO A 223 15.62 -1.30 -7.05
CA PRO A 223 15.53 0.16 -7.19
C PRO A 223 14.73 0.53 -8.44
N ILE A 224 13.82 1.51 -8.31
CA ILE A 224 13.09 2.08 -9.45
C ILE A 224 13.86 3.32 -9.92
N PRO A 225 14.41 3.33 -11.15
CA PRO A 225 15.13 4.48 -11.68
C PRO A 225 14.20 5.69 -11.90
N ALA A 226 14.74 6.91 -11.79
CA ALA A 226 13.97 8.13 -12.05
C ALA A 226 13.43 8.25 -13.49
N ALA A 227 13.99 7.49 -14.45
CA ALA A 227 13.47 7.44 -15.82
C ALA A 227 12.17 6.63 -15.93
N ASP A 228 11.91 5.75 -14.96
CA ASP A 228 10.78 4.82 -14.92
C ASP A 228 9.73 5.27 -13.88
N SER A 229 9.87 6.48 -13.31
CA SER A 229 9.03 6.96 -12.21
C SER A 229 8.84 8.48 -12.27
N GLU A 230 7.59 8.93 -12.39
CA GLU A 230 7.23 10.35 -12.32
C GLU A 230 7.45 10.99 -10.93
N ILE A 231 7.80 10.19 -9.92
CA ILE A 231 8.02 10.63 -8.54
C ILE A 231 9.51 10.54 -8.11
N GLY A 232 10.39 10.36 -9.10
CA GLY A 232 11.83 10.25 -8.92
C GLY A 232 12.29 8.82 -8.60
N SER A 233 13.59 8.67 -8.34
CA SER A 233 14.16 7.36 -8.02
C SER A 233 13.71 6.86 -6.65
N LEU A 234 13.44 5.57 -6.54
CA LEU A 234 13.00 4.90 -5.31
C LEU A 234 13.93 3.73 -5.01
N ASP A 235 14.36 3.63 -3.76
CA ASP A 235 15.19 2.52 -3.27
C ASP A 235 14.34 1.25 -3.07
N PRO A 236 14.95 0.05 -2.99
CA PRO A 236 14.23 -1.16 -2.63
C PRO A 236 13.39 -0.99 -1.36
N ARG A 237 12.17 -1.51 -1.40
CA ARG A 237 11.17 -1.46 -0.33
C ARG A 237 10.82 -0.03 0.06
N THR A 238 10.72 0.88 -0.90
CA THR A 238 10.26 2.26 -0.64
C THR A 238 9.04 2.66 -1.45
N PHE A 239 8.54 1.77 -2.31
CA PHE A 239 7.32 1.90 -3.10
C PHE A 239 6.49 0.63 -2.93
N GLY A 240 5.22 0.79 -2.56
CA GLY A 240 4.25 -0.29 -2.54
C GLY A 240 2.94 0.14 -3.15
N GLU A 241 2.28 -0.80 -3.81
CA GLU A 241 1.05 -0.56 -4.56
C GLU A 241 0.03 -1.68 -4.36
N ALA A 242 -1.24 -1.37 -4.57
CA ALA A 242 -2.32 -2.33 -4.55
C ALA A 242 -3.45 -1.94 -5.49
N SER A 243 -4.10 -2.96 -6.04
CA SER A 243 -5.39 -2.86 -6.72
C SER A 243 -6.45 -3.57 -5.89
N VAL A 244 -7.62 -2.95 -5.77
CA VAL A 244 -8.76 -3.47 -4.99
C VAL A 244 -10.04 -3.38 -5.81
N ASN A 245 -10.80 -4.46 -5.87
CA ASN A 245 -12.13 -4.48 -6.49
C ASN A 245 -13.14 -3.78 -5.57
N LEU A 246 -13.73 -2.67 -6.03
CA LEU A 246 -14.68 -1.90 -5.23
C LEU A 246 -15.99 -2.67 -4.95
N ALA A 247 -16.31 -3.72 -5.72
CA ALA A 247 -17.43 -4.60 -5.41
C ALA A 247 -17.24 -5.40 -4.09
N ALA A 248 -15.99 -5.58 -3.64
CA ALA A 248 -15.68 -6.19 -2.34
C ALA A 248 -15.70 -5.18 -1.17
N ILE A 249 -15.67 -3.88 -1.49
CA ILE A 249 -15.62 -2.80 -0.51
C ILE A 249 -17.03 -2.28 -0.19
N PHE A 250 -17.85 -2.11 -1.22
CA PHE A 250 -19.23 -1.65 -1.10
C PHE A 250 -20.21 -2.83 -1.04
N PRO A 251 -21.30 -2.73 -0.26
CA PRO A 251 -22.34 -3.75 -0.26
C PRO A 251 -22.94 -3.94 -1.67
N SER A 252 -23.25 -5.20 -2.01
CA SER A 252 -23.86 -5.52 -3.30
C SER A 252 -25.16 -4.75 -3.53
N GLY A 253 -25.32 -4.17 -4.73
CA GLY A 253 -26.50 -3.39 -5.10
C GLY A 253 -26.60 -2.01 -4.45
N VAL A 254 -25.59 -1.60 -3.66
CA VAL A 254 -25.54 -0.28 -3.03
C VAL A 254 -24.47 0.57 -3.70
N CYS A 255 -24.92 1.69 -4.27
CA CYS A 255 -24.05 2.79 -4.68
C CYS A 255 -23.48 3.50 -3.46
N GLY A 256 -22.16 3.66 -3.42
CA GLY A 256 -21.48 4.43 -2.39
C GLY A 256 -20.34 5.25 -2.96
N THR A 257 -19.93 6.26 -2.20
CA THR A 257 -18.81 7.14 -2.56
C THR A 257 -17.96 7.43 -1.32
N PHE A 258 -16.64 7.40 -1.47
CA PHE A 258 -15.70 7.98 -0.51
C PHE A 258 -15.28 9.37 -0.98
N ALA A 259 -15.23 10.30 -0.03
CA ALA A 259 -14.97 11.71 -0.27
C ALA A 259 -13.58 12.14 0.23
N SER A 260 -12.95 11.34 1.09
CA SER A 260 -11.55 11.52 1.46
C SER A 260 -10.80 10.19 1.54
N ALA A 261 -9.50 10.26 1.29
CA ALA A 261 -8.57 9.16 1.51
C ALA A 261 -7.32 9.69 2.21
N TYR A 262 -6.69 8.86 3.04
CA TYR A 262 -5.39 9.14 3.62
C TYR A 262 -4.64 7.86 3.94
N VAL A 263 -3.31 7.94 4.07
CA VAL A 263 -2.47 6.81 4.45
C VAL A 263 -1.82 7.06 5.81
N LYS A 264 -1.64 5.99 6.57
CA LYS A 264 -0.93 6.00 7.85
C LYS A 264 -0.06 4.77 7.98
N SER A 265 1.00 4.87 8.78
CA SER A 265 1.88 3.75 9.08
C SER A 265 1.60 3.14 10.46
N ARG A 266 1.74 1.82 10.54
CA ARG A 266 1.64 1.02 11.76
C ARG A 266 2.96 0.37 12.13
N SER A 267 3.22 0.24 13.42
CA SER A 267 4.49 -0.30 13.95
C SER A 267 4.62 -1.82 13.88
N SER A 268 3.58 -2.55 13.50
CA SER A 268 3.60 -3.98 13.17
C SER A 268 2.34 -4.37 12.40
N ASP A 269 2.17 -5.64 12.07
CA ASP A 269 1.01 -6.21 11.36
C ASP A 269 -0.19 -6.42 12.29
N SER A 270 0.01 -6.33 13.61
CA SER A 270 -1.08 -6.35 14.57
C SER A 270 -1.98 -5.13 14.41
N PHE A 271 -3.29 -5.36 14.33
CA PHE A 271 -4.31 -4.32 14.28
C PHE A 271 -4.22 -3.34 15.47
N THR A 272 -3.82 -3.85 16.64
CA THR A 272 -3.69 -3.03 17.86
C THR A 272 -2.34 -2.33 18.03
N SER A 273 -1.47 -2.45 17.02
CA SER A 273 -0.14 -1.83 17.04
C SER A 273 -0.26 -0.30 16.98
N ALA A 274 0.80 0.37 17.41
CA ALA A 274 0.77 1.82 17.46
C ALA A 274 0.81 2.40 16.05
N LEU A 275 -0.10 3.34 15.79
CA LEU A 275 0.01 4.24 14.67
C LEU A 275 1.28 5.09 14.82
N LYS A 276 1.86 5.46 13.68
CA LYS A 276 3.09 6.23 13.60
C LYS A 276 2.86 7.43 12.70
N ASP A 277 3.35 7.34 11.49
CA ASP A 277 3.33 8.44 10.56
C ASP A 277 2.03 8.48 9.77
N PHE A 278 1.70 9.62 9.17
CA PHE A 278 0.56 9.74 8.28
C PHE A 278 0.68 10.92 7.33
N ILE A 279 0.17 10.73 6.11
CA ILE A 279 -0.06 11.82 5.18
C ILE A 279 -1.49 12.29 5.38
N ALA A 280 -1.68 13.59 5.53
CA ALA A 280 -2.99 14.17 5.81
C ALA A 280 -4.03 13.85 4.71
N PRO A 281 -5.34 13.80 5.06
CA PRO A 281 -6.37 13.44 4.09
C PRO A 281 -6.49 14.38 2.90
N ILE A 282 -6.68 13.79 1.73
CA ILE A 282 -7.07 14.49 0.51
C ILE A 282 -8.53 14.27 0.20
N LYS A 283 -9.11 15.22 -0.53
CA LYS A 283 -10.42 15.04 -1.16
C LYS A 283 -10.27 14.10 -2.35
N VAL A 284 -11.15 13.12 -2.42
CA VAL A 284 -11.27 12.16 -3.53
C VAL A 284 -12.73 12.02 -3.94
N GLN A 285 -12.97 11.38 -5.08
CA GLN A 285 -14.29 10.90 -5.47
C GLN A 285 -14.11 9.46 -5.96
N ILE A 286 -14.27 8.51 -5.05
CA ILE A 286 -14.15 7.07 -5.35
C ILE A 286 -15.54 6.46 -5.21
N SER A 287 -16.09 5.86 -6.25
CA SER A 287 -17.44 5.29 -6.27
C SER A 287 -17.50 3.94 -7.01
N ASN A 288 -18.38 3.05 -6.55
CA ASN A 288 -18.65 1.77 -7.23
C ASN A 288 -19.80 1.84 -8.23
N CYS A 289 -20.28 3.03 -8.59
CA CYS A 289 -21.33 3.20 -9.58
C CYS A 289 -21.30 4.61 -10.16
N GLY A 290 -21.71 4.72 -11.43
CA GLY A 290 -21.92 6.01 -12.10
C GLY A 290 -20.63 6.75 -12.45
N ALA A 291 -20.39 6.89 -13.74
CA ALA A 291 -19.75 8.08 -14.30
C ALA A 291 -20.85 9.07 -14.72
#